data_AF-A0A8H7TNU8-F1
#
_entry.id   AF-A0A8H7TNU8-F1
#
_cell.length_a   1.000
_cell.length_b   1.000
_cell.length_c   1.000
_cell.angle_alpha   90.00
_cell.angle_beta   90.00
_cell.angle_gamma   90.00
#
_symmetry.space_group_name_H-M   'P 1'
#
loop_
_entity.id
_entity.type
_entity.pdbx_description
1 polymer ?
#
loop_
_entity_poly.entity_id
_entity_poly.type
_entity_poly.pdbx_seq_one_letter_code
_entity_poly.pdbx_strand_id
1 'polypeptide(L)'
;MSIHGGKDQVDRDSTISDFKKGVVPILIATSVAARGLDVKQLKLVINYDAPNHLEDYVHRAGRTGRAGNTGVAVTFVTPTQENCAPGIAKALEQSGQPVPEDLAEMRKSHREKVKLGKAKDTSGFGGKGLDRLDQEREAARLRERKTHKAEGEEEDVKEDKKDKDKDDDKKVEKALDAIRAAASTIHSRETSKTEGGIQKLVKSQLPQP
;
A
#
# COMPACT_ATOMS: atom_id res chain seq x y z
N MET A 1 1.47 -26.12 15.95
CA MET A 1 1.04 -26.65 14.63
C MET A 1 1.36 -25.61 13.55
N SER A 2 1.70 -26.05 12.34
CA SER A 2 2.15 -25.17 11.25
C SER A 2 1.47 -25.48 9.91
N ILE A 3 1.40 -24.49 9.01
CA ILE A 3 0.94 -24.64 7.63
C ILE A 3 1.99 -24.06 6.67
N HIS A 4 2.52 -24.90 5.78
CA HIS A 4 3.51 -24.54 4.76
C HIS A 4 3.40 -25.51 3.57
N GLY A 5 4.07 -25.20 2.45
CA GLY A 5 3.96 -25.98 1.21
C GLY A 5 4.55 -27.39 1.25
N GLY A 6 5.24 -27.75 2.34
CA GLY A 6 5.78 -29.09 2.56
C GLY A 6 4.85 -30.02 3.33
N LYS A 7 3.60 -29.60 3.58
CA LYS A 7 2.57 -30.42 4.23
C LYS A 7 1.53 -30.88 3.23
N ASP A 8 1.10 -32.12 3.39
CA ASP A 8 0.01 -32.69 2.61
C ASP A 8 -1.31 -31.95 2.88
N GLN A 9 -2.17 -31.93 1.86
CA GLN A 9 -3.43 -31.18 1.92
C GLN A 9 -4.31 -31.62 3.10
N VAL A 10 -4.34 -32.93 3.39
CA VAL A 10 -5.12 -33.50 4.50
C VAL A 10 -4.67 -32.92 5.85
N ASP A 11 -3.36 -32.84 6.07
CA ASP A 11 -2.79 -32.28 7.30
C ASP A 11 -3.05 -30.78 7.42
N ARG A 12 -3.01 -30.06 6.29
CA ARG A 12 -3.34 -28.63 6.23
C ARG A 12 -4.79 -28.40 6.64
N ASP A 13 -5.71 -29.18 6.08
CA ASP A 13 -7.15 -29.05 6.34
C ASP A 13 -7.49 -29.43 7.79
N SER A 14 -6.88 -30.48 8.33
CA SER A 14 -7.02 -30.86 9.74
C SER A 14 -6.51 -29.75 10.67
N THR A 15 -5.31 -29.24 10.41
CA THR A 15 -4.71 -28.15 11.21
C THR A 15 -5.60 -26.89 11.19
N ILE A 16 -6.15 -26.53 10.03
CA ILE A 16 -7.06 -25.39 9.89
C ILE A 16 -8.37 -25.64 10.65
N SER A 17 -8.94 -26.84 10.54
CA SER A 17 -10.15 -27.23 11.27
C SER A 17 -9.95 -27.08 12.78
N ASP A 18 -8.85 -27.59 13.31
CA ASP A 18 -8.56 -27.56 14.75
C ASP A 18 -8.32 -26.13 15.25
N PHE A 19 -7.67 -25.31 14.43
CA PHE A 19 -7.50 -23.88 14.72
C PHE A 19 -8.85 -23.14 14.71
N LYS A 20 -9.72 -23.39 13.71
CA LYS A 20 -11.07 -22.80 13.64
C LYS A 20 -11.97 -23.19 14.81
N LYS A 21 -11.83 -24.43 15.30
CA LYS A 21 -12.56 -24.96 16.47
C LYS A 21 -11.99 -24.48 17.80
N GLY A 22 -10.82 -23.83 17.80
CA GLY A 22 -10.13 -23.38 19.00
C GLY A 22 -9.43 -24.49 19.78
N VAL A 23 -9.33 -25.70 19.22
CA VAL A 23 -8.56 -26.81 19.80
C VAL A 23 -7.08 -26.45 19.86
N VAL A 24 -6.61 -25.76 18.82
CA VAL A 24 -5.27 -25.19 18.76
C VAL A 24 -5.40 -23.67 18.72
N PRO A 25 -4.87 -22.92 19.71
CA PRO A 25 -5.03 -21.46 19.74
C PRO A 25 -3.99 -20.71 18.90
N ILE A 26 -2.94 -21.39 18.41
CA ILE A 26 -1.81 -20.77 17.70
C ILE A 26 -1.54 -21.50 16.39
N LEU A 27 -1.54 -20.75 15.29
CA LEU A 27 -1.21 -21.25 13.95
C LEU A 27 0.00 -20.51 13.39
N ILE A 28 1.02 -21.27 13.00
CA ILE A 28 2.22 -20.75 12.33
C ILE A 28 2.07 -20.96 10.83
N ALA A 29 2.23 -19.91 10.02
CA ALA A 29 2.01 -19.98 8.57
C ALA A 29 3.06 -19.21 7.78
N THR A 30 3.43 -19.74 6.60
CA THR A 30 4.17 -18.98 5.58
C THR A 30 3.19 -18.20 4.70
N SER A 31 3.64 -17.11 4.07
CA SER A 31 2.76 -16.22 3.28
C SER A 31 2.06 -16.93 2.11
N VAL A 32 2.71 -17.93 1.51
CA VAL A 32 2.10 -18.72 0.41
C VAL A 32 0.98 -19.61 0.95
N ALA A 33 1.22 -20.29 2.08
CA ALA A 33 0.26 -21.23 2.65
C ALA A 33 -0.94 -20.55 3.33
N ALA A 34 -0.83 -19.27 3.67
CA ALA A 34 -1.88 -18.47 4.29
C ALA A 34 -2.86 -17.81 3.29
N ARG A 35 -2.54 -17.81 1.97
CA ARG A 35 -3.48 -17.30 0.96
C ARG A 35 -4.66 -18.26 0.81
N GLY A 36 -5.88 -17.73 0.74
CA GLY A 36 -7.10 -18.55 0.72
C GLY A 36 -7.48 -19.16 2.08
N LEU A 37 -6.71 -18.87 3.13
CA LEU A 37 -7.05 -19.27 4.49
C LEU A 37 -8.21 -18.40 4.99
N ASP A 38 -9.43 -18.92 4.85
CA ASP A 38 -10.63 -18.30 5.41
C ASP A 38 -10.78 -18.73 6.87
N VAL A 39 -10.16 -17.99 7.78
CA VAL A 39 -10.36 -18.17 9.23
C VAL A 39 -11.10 -16.96 9.76
N LYS A 40 -12.06 -17.23 10.66
CA LYS A 40 -12.76 -16.18 11.41
C LYS A 40 -11.76 -15.20 11.99
N GLN A 41 -12.18 -13.94 12.10
CA GLN A 41 -11.37 -12.83 12.56
C GLN A 41 -10.39 -13.22 13.69
N LEU A 42 -9.10 -13.09 13.41
CA LEU A 42 -8.06 -13.35 14.40
C LEU A 42 -8.03 -12.20 15.41
N LYS A 43 -7.68 -12.48 16.67
CA LYS A 43 -7.46 -11.44 17.69
C LYS A 43 -6.08 -10.78 17.51
N LEU A 44 -5.07 -11.60 17.26
CA LEU A 44 -3.67 -11.21 17.17
C LEU A 44 -3.03 -11.79 15.91
N VAL A 45 -2.30 -10.96 15.18
CA VAL A 45 -1.41 -11.36 14.09
C VAL A 45 0.01 -11.01 14.51
N ILE A 46 0.93 -11.97 14.40
CA ILE A 46 2.36 -11.75 14.66
C ILE A 46 3.11 -11.99 13.36
N ASN A 47 3.69 -10.94 12.81
CA ASN A 47 4.70 -11.04 11.76
C ASN A 47 6.03 -11.34 12.44
N TYR A 48 6.36 -12.62 12.55
CA TYR A 48 7.66 -13.05 13.08
C TYR A 48 8.80 -12.55 12.19
N ASP A 49 8.65 -12.70 10.87
CA ASP A 49 9.51 -12.07 9.87
C ASP A 49 8.75 -10.93 9.18
N ALA A 50 9.36 -9.75 9.18
CA ALA A 50 8.81 -8.57 8.55
C ALA A 50 8.61 -8.78 7.03
N PRO A 51 7.41 -8.48 6.49
CA PRO A 51 7.18 -8.51 5.05
C PRO A 51 7.94 -7.38 4.34
N ASN A 52 8.56 -7.70 3.20
CA ASN A 52 9.36 -6.74 2.42
C ASN A 52 8.52 -5.76 1.58
N HIS A 53 7.24 -6.06 1.38
CA HIS A 53 6.32 -5.25 0.58
C HIS A 53 5.16 -4.77 1.44
N LEU A 54 4.70 -3.54 1.16
CA LEU A 54 3.57 -2.92 1.84
C LEU A 54 2.31 -3.77 1.69
N GLU A 55 2.05 -4.28 0.49
CA GLU A 55 0.87 -5.06 0.16
C GLU A 55 0.81 -6.34 1.01
N ASP A 56 1.95 -7.02 1.18
CA ASP A 56 2.05 -8.20 2.03
C ASP A 56 1.81 -7.86 3.50
N TYR A 57 2.35 -6.73 3.98
CA TYR A 57 2.06 -6.25 5.34
C TYR A 57 0.57 -6.03 5.55
N VAL A 58 -0.10 -5.29 4.65
CA VAL A 58 -1.54 -5.01 4.74
C VAL A 58 -2.35 -6.30 4.67
N HIS A 59 -2.01 -7.24 3.78
CA HIS A 59 -2.72 -8.52 3.69
C HIS A 59 -2.61 -9.38 4.95
N ARG A 60 -1.43 -9.38 5.60
CA ARG A 60 -1.17 -10.10 6.86
C ARG A 60 -1.87 -9.42 8.04
N ALA A 61 -1.65 -8.12 8.23
CA ALA A 61 -2.29 -7.36 9.31
C ALA A 61 -3.82 -7.38 9.18
N GLY A 62 -4.35 -7.33 7.95
CA GLY A 62 -5.78 -7.44 7.65
C GLY A 62 -6.40 -8.80 7.94
N ARG A 63 -5.69 -9.77 8.53
CA ARG A 63 -6.30 -11.01 9.09
C ARG A 63 -6.97 -10.76 10.45
N THR A 64 -6.65 -9.64 11.11
CA THR A 64 -7.30 -9.16 12.34
C THR A 64 -8.14 -7.89 12.07
N GLY A 65 -8.91 -7.41 13.06
CA GLY A 65 -9.56 -6.09 12.99
C GLY A 65 -10.69 -5.90 11.95
N ARG A 66 -11.44 -6.96 11.60
CA ARG A 66 -12.56 -6.94 10.64
C ARG A 66 -13.91 -6.67 11.32
N ALA A 67 -14.91 -6.31 10.50
CA ALA A 67 -16.33 -6.21 10.88
C ALA A 67 -16.61 -5.40 12.16
N GLY A 68 -15.88 -4.30 12.35
CA GLY A 68 -16.05 -3.41 13.51
C GLY A 68 -15.38 -3.87 14.80
N ASN A 69 -14.80 -5.08 14.86
CA ASN A 69 -14.04 -5.49 16.04
C ASN A 69 -12.58 -5.03 15.93
N THR A 70 -11.97 -4.73 17.07
CA THR A 70 -10.56 -4.38 17.17
C THR A 70 -9.66 -5.60 17.02
N GLY A 71 -8.39 -5.35 16.73
CA GLY A 71 -7.42 -6.39 16.47
C GLY A 71 -6.01 -5.85 16.59
N VAL A 72 -5.06 -6.72 16.96
CA VAL A 72 -3.66 -6.33 17.15
C VAL A 72 -2.78 -7.01 16.11
N ALA A 73 -1.91 -6.24 15.48
CA ALA A 73 -0.86 -6.76 14.61
C ALA A 73 0.51 -6.33 15.18
N VAL A 74 1.32 -7.30 15.55
CA VAL A 74 2.70 -7.09 16.02
C VAL A 74 3.65 -7.52 14.92
N THR A 75 4.69 -6.72 14.67
CA THR A 75 5.72 -7.07 13.68
C THR A 75 7.08 -6.93 14.32
N PHE A 76 7.85 -8.01 14.27
CA PHE A 76 9.25 -7.97 14.63
C PHE A 76 10.05 -7.47 13.43
N VAL A 77 10.88 -6.46 13.67
CA VAL A 77 11.79 -5.89 12.69
C VAL A 77 13.17 -5.91 13.30
N THR A 78 14.12 -6.47 12.57
CA THR A 78 15.53 -6.48 12.96
C THR A 78 16.31 -5.41 12.21
N PRO A 79 17.44 -4.91 12.74
CA PRO A 79 18.25 -3.88 12.05
C PRO A 79 18.76 -4.31 10.68
N THR A 80 18.83 -5.61 10.38
CA THR A 80 19.25 -6.13 9.07
C THR A 80 18.13 -6.11 8.02
N GLN A 81 16.88 -5.86 8.42
CA GLN A 81 15.69 -5.83 7.56
C GLN A 81 15.29 -4.41 7.16
N GLU A 82 16.25 -3.53 6.85
CA GLU A 82 15.96 -2.13 6.52
C GLU A 82 15.03 -1.96 5.29
N ASN A 83 14.99 -2.96 4.41
CA ASN A 83 14.15 -2.96 3.20
C ASN A 83 12.64 -3.02 3.49
N CYS A 84 12.20 -3.58 4.62
CA CYS A 84 10.79 -3.57 4.98
C CYS A 84 10.33 -2.23 5.59
N ALA A 85 11.26 -1.44 6.13
CA ALA A 85 10.95 -0.24 6.91
C ALA A 85 10.12 0.81 6.14
N PRO A 86 10.40 1.13 4.85
CA PRO A 86 9.59 2.08 4.10
C PRO A 86 8.12 1.65 3.99
N GLY A 87 7.87 0.36 3.74
CA GLY A 87 6.53 -0.20 3.61
C GLY A 87 5.76 -0.18 4.93
N ILE A 88 6.38 -0.67 6.00
CA ILE A 88 5.72 -0.73 7.33
C ILE A 88 5.46 0.68 7.87
N ALA A 89 6.44 1.59 7.78
CA ALA A 89 6.26 2.97 8.23
C ALA A 89 5.11 3.67 7.48
N LYS A 90 5.03 3.49 6.15
CA LYS A 90 3.93 4.02 5.34
C LYS A 90 2.58 3.45 5.77
N ALA A 91 2.51 2.16 6.10
CA ALA A 91 1.28 1.53 6.57
C ALA A 91 0.82 2.12 7.92
N LEU A 92 1.75 2.37 8.84
CA LEU A 92 1.46 2.99 10.14
C LEU A 92 0.96 4.43 9.96
N GLU A 93 1.65 5.24 9.15
CA GLU A 93 1.25 6.62 8.83
C GLU A 93 -0.16 6.68 8.22
N GLN A 94 -0.46 5.82 7.24
CA GLN A 94 -1.77 5.74 6.60
C GLN A 94 -2.88 5.28 7.56
N SER A 95 -2.51 4.55 8.60
CA SER A 95 -3.43 4.06 9.64
C SER A 95 -3.55 5.00 10.84
N GLY A 96 -2.89 6.16 10.80
CA GLY A 96 -2.83 7.11 11.92
C GLY A 96 -2.10 6.58 13.16
N GLN A 97 -1.29 5.54 13.01
CA GLN A 97 -0.48 4.98 14.09
C GLN A 97 0.86 5.71 14.19
N PRO A 98 1.39 5.91 15.41
CA PRO A 98 2.72 6.48 15.58
C PRO A 98 3.78 5.55 14.97
N VAL A 99 4.72 6.11 14.23
CA VAL A 99 5.88 5.39 13.70
C VAL A 99 6.97 5.39 14.77
N PRO A 100 7.46 4.22 15.22
CA PRO A 100 8.60 4.16 16.14
C PRO A 100 9.85 4.83 15.56
N GLU A 101 10.64 5.48 16.42
CA GLU A 101 11.85 6.21 16.01
C GLU A 101 12.84 5.31 15.26
N ASP A 102 13.15 4.14 15.83
CA ASP A 102 14.02 3.13 15.21
C ASP A 102 13.56 2.75 13.79
N LEU A 103 12.25 2.62 13.57
CA LEU A 103 11.69 2.29 12.25
C LEU A 103 11.83 3.46 11.27
N ALA A 104 11.68 4.70 11.76
CA ALA A 104 11.88 5.90 10.95
C ALA A 104 13.36 6.08 10.55
N GLU A 105 14.29 5.77 11.44
CA GLU A 105 15.73 5.75 11.16
C GLU A 105 16.10 4.68 10.13
N MET A 106 15.59 3.44 10.30
CA MET A 106 15.78 2.37 9.31
C MET A 106 15.24 2.78 7.93
N ARG A 107 14.07 3.43 7.88
CA ARG A 107 13.50 3.97 6.63
C ARG A 107 14.43 5.01 5.99
N LYS A 108 15.03 5.90 6.78
CA LYS A 108 15.98 6.92 6.30
C LYS A 108 17.25 6.28 5.74
N SER A 109 17.86 5.36 6.51
CA SER A 109 19.06 4.59 6.08
C SER A 109 18.80 3.86 4.77
N HIS A 110 17.68 3.14 4.66
CA HIS A 110 17.32 2.43 3.44
C HIS A 110 17.21 3.38 2.24
N ARG A 111 16.54 4.53 2.41
CA ARG A 111 16.37 5.53 1.35
C ARG A 111 17.71 6.13 0.89
N GLU A 112 18.65 6.32 1.80
CA GLU A 112 20.01 6.76 1.46
C GLU A 112 20.77 5.69 0.67
N LYS A 113 20.68 4.42 1.06
CA LYS A 113 21.26 3.29 0.31
C LYS A 113 20.66 3.18 -1.10
N VAL A 114 19.36 3.40 -1.26
CA VAL A 114 18.69 3.44 -2.57
C VAL A 114 19.22 4.59 -3.43
N LYS A 115 19.36 5.80 -2.86
CA LYS A 115 19.92 6.96 -3.58
C LYS A 115 21.35 6.72 -4.05
N LEU A 116 22.15 6.02 -3.24
CA LEU A 116 23.52 5.63 -3.56
C LEU A 116 23.61 4.42 -4.50
N GLY A 117 22.49 3.84 -4.92
CA GLY A 117 22.44 2.65 -5.78
C GLY A 117 22.86 1.35 -5.10
N LYS A 118 23.04 1.35 -3.77
CA LYS A 118 23.44 0.17 -2.97
C LYS A 118 22.26 -0.73 -2.58
N ALA A 119 21.03 -0.25 -2.75
CA ALA A 119 19.80 -0.99 -2.52
C ALA A 119 18.78 -0.70 -3.64
N LYS A 120 17.86 -1.63 -3.89
CA LYS A 120 16.74 -1.43 -4.83
C LYS A 120 15.50 -1.09 -4.02
N ASP A 121 14.76 -0.08 -4.49
CA ASP A 121 13.43 0.16 -3.95
C ASP A 121 12.47 -0.88 -4.54
N THR A 122 11.92 -1.71 -3.66
CA THR A 122 10.96 -2.77 -4.01
C THR A 122 9.52 -2.30 -3.92
N SER A 123 9.26 -0.99 -3.74
CA SER A 123 7.93 -0.41 -3.69
C SER A 123 7.24 -0.39 -5.08
N GLY A 124 6.75 -1.54 -5.53
CA GLY A 124 5.75 -1.66 -6.58
C GLY A 124 6.15 -1.20 -7.99
N PHE A 125 5.29 -1.54 -8.95
CA PHE A 125 5.43 -1.23 -10.38
C PHE A 125 5.08 0.24 -10.66
N GLY A 126 5.75 1.18 -9.99
CA GLY A 126 5.44 2.62 -10.02
C GLY A 126 6.66 3.53 -10.22
N GLY A 127 7.79 2.96 -10.63
CA GLY A 127 8.96 3.75 -11.01
C GLY A 127 8.90 4.20 -12.48
N LYS A 128 9.76 5.17 -12.83
CA LYS A 128 10.10 5.54 -14.23
C LYS A 128 10.61 4.39 -15.11
N GLY A 129 10.61 3.15 -14.61
CA GLY A 129 10.93 1.96 -15.39
C GLY A 129 9.92 1.74 -16.51
N LEU A 130 8.62 1.92 -16.23
CA LEU A 130 7.59 1.87 -17.26
C LEU A 130 7.77 3.02 -18.25
N ASP A 131 7.96 4.25 -17.76
CA ASP A 131 8.21 5.42 -18.62
C ASP A 131 9.46 5.27 -19.49
N ARG A 132 10.54 4.67 -18.96
CA ARG A 132 11.78 4.38 -19.71
C ARG A 132 11.55 3.29 -20.76
N LEU A 133 10.84 2.22 -20.42
CA LEU A 133 10.49 1.15 -21.35
C LEU A 133 9.57 1.66 -22.46
N ASP A 134 8.64 2.56 -22.14
CA ASP A 134 7.76 3.20 -23.12
C ASP A 134 8.54 4.16 -24.01
N GLN A 135 9.46 4.96 -23.46
CA GLN A 135 10.37 5.82 -24.23
C GLN A 135 11.26 5.01 -25.17
N GLU A 136 11.83 3.89 -24.71
CA GLU A 136 12.63 2.99 -25.53
C GLU A 136 11.79 2.35 -26.65
N ARG A 137 10.56 1.94 -26.35
CA ARG A 137 9.64 1.34 -27.33
C ARG A 137 9.18 2.35 -28.38
N GLU A 138 8.89 3.59 -27.98
CA GLU A 138 8.56 4.68 -28.92
C GLU A 138 9.77 5.06 -29.79
N ALA A 139 10.97 5.12 -29.22
CA ALA A 139 12.20 5.38 -29.97
C ALA A 139 12.51 4.26 -30.97
N ALA A 140 12.29 2.99 -30.61
CA ALA A 140 12.46 1.85 -31.50
C ALA A 140 11.47 1.89 -32.68
N ARG A 141 10.19 2.15 -32.42
CA ARG A 141 9.16 2.32 -33.47
C ARG A 141 9.47 3.48 -34.40
N LEU A 142 10.01 4.58 -33.87
CA LEU A 142 10.41 5.73 -34.70
C LEU A 142 11.61 5.40 -35.58
N ARG A 143 12.56 4.60 -35.07
CA ARG A 143 13.71 4.12 -35.86
C ARG A 143 13.26 3.19 -36.98
N GLU A 144 12.40 2.21 -36.69
CA GLU A 144 11.83 1.32 -37.70
C GLU A 144 11.03 2.08 -38.77
N ARG A 145 10.23 3.08 -38.37
CA ARG A 145 9.51 3.92 -39.32
C ARG A 145 10.46 4.73 -40.22
N LYS A 146 11.57 5.23 -39.67
CA LYS A 146 12.56 6.00 -40.44
C LYS A 146 13.37 5.13 -41.39
N THR A 147 13.67 3.88 -41.04
CA THR A 147 14.35 2.94 -41.94
C THR A 147 13.42 2.47 -43.04
N HIS A 148 12.15 2.18 -42.73
CA HIS A 148 11.16 1.76 -43.75
C HIS A 148 10.78 2.90 -44.72
N LYS A 149 10.76 4.17 -44.27
CA LYS A 149 10.47 5.33 -45.13
C LYS A 149 11.62 5.70 -46.08
N ALA A 150 12.81 5.14 -45.91
CA ALA A 150 13.98 5.41 -46.76
C ALA A 150 14.12 4.43 -47.93
N GLU A 151 13.39 3.31 -47.95
CA GLU A 151 13.58 2.23 -48.94
C GLU A 151 12.40 2.01 -49.92
N GLY A 152 11.29 2.75 -49.83
CA GLY A 152 10.26 2.68 -50.87
C GLY A 152 8.96 3.40 -50.52
N GLU A 153 8.50 4.21 -51.49
CA GLU A 153 7.16 4.73 -51.81
C GLU A 153 6.18 5.14 -50.69
N GLU A 154 5.49 6.25 -50.95
CA GLU A 154 4.44 6.82 -50.10
C GLU A 154 3.27 5.84 -49.95
N GLU A 155 3.06 5.29 -48.76
CA GLU A 155 1.78 4.69 -48.37
C GLU A 155 1.11 5.49 -47.26
N ASP A 156 -0.13 5.88 -47.54
CA ASP A 156 -1.09 6.51 -46.64
C ASP A 156 -1.34 5.65 -45.39
N VAL A 157 -0.72 6.02 -44.27
CA VAL A 157 -1.15 5.53 -42.95
C VAL A 157 -1.90 6.65 -42.26
N LYS A 158 -3.24 6.53 -42.28
CA LYS A 158 -4.16 7.33 -41.48
C LYS A 158 -3.63 7.52 -40.05
N GLU A 159 -3.54 8.79 -39.65
CA GLU A 159 -3.19 9.22 -38.32
C GLU A 159 -4.27 8.80 -37.29
N ASP A 160 -4.10 7.64 -36.66
CA ASP A 160 -4.79 7.34 -35.38
C ASP A 160 -3.96 7.83 -34.18
N LYS A 161 -3.52 9.09 -34.21
CA LYS A 161 -2.91 9.78 -33.06
C LYS A 161 -3.49 11.19 -32.94
N LYS A 162 -4.78 11.30 -32.64
CA LYS A 162 -5.35 12.59 -32.22
C LYS A 162 -6.51 12.49 -31.24
N ASP A 163 -6.44 11.65 -30.21
CA ASP A 163 -7.51 11.63 -29.18
C ASP A 163 -7.07 11.26 -27.74
N LYS A 164 -5.80 11.42 -27.36
CA LYS A 164 -5.39 11.16 -25.95
C LYS A 164 -4.94 12.37 -25.12
N ASP A 165 -4.41 13.44 -25.73
CA ASP A 165 -3.98 14.60 -24.93
C ASP A 165 -5.12 15.56 -24.53
N LYS A 166 -6.23 15.58 -25.29
CA LYS A 166 -7.34 16.53 -25.01
C LYS A 166 -8.31 16.08 -23.92
N ASP A 167 -8.26 14.81 -23.53
CA ASP A 167 -9.19 14.23 -22.54
C ASP A 167 -8.65 14.34 -21.10
N ASP A 168 -7.33 14.40 -20.93
CA ASP A 168 -6.69 14.55 -19.63
C ASP A 168 -6.73 16.01 -19.15
N ASP A 169 -6.48 16.98 -20.03
CA ASP A 169 -6.59 18.41 -19.67
C ASP A 169 -8.04 18.80 -19.28
N LYS A 170 -9.04 18.26 -19.99
CA LYS A 170 -10.47 18.48 -19.66
C LYS A 170 -10.89 17.80 -18.35
N LYS A 171 -10.28 16.67 -17.99
CA LYS A 171 -10.52 16.00 -16.70
C LYS A 171 -9.88 16.76 -15.54
N VAL A 172 -8.68 17.33 -15.75
CA VAL A 172 -7.99 18.16 -14.75
C VAL A 172 -8.74 19.47 -14.51
N GLU A 173 -9.25 20.14 -15.54
CA GLU A 173 -10.12 21.32 -15.38
C GLU A 173 -11.42 20.99 -14.63
N LYS A 174 -12.12 19.91 -15.00
CA LYS A 174 -13.34 19.48 -14.31
C LYS A 174 -13.10 19.11 -12.84
N ALA A 175 -11.95 18.50 -12.53
CA ALA A 175 -11.58 18.18 -11.15
C ALA A 175 -11.27 19.44 -10.34
N LEU A 176 -10.58 20.43 -10.94
CA LEU A 176 -10.27 21.71 -10.30
C LEU A 176 -11.52 22.55 -10.03
N ASP A 177 -12.49 22.56 -10.95
CA ASP A 177 -13.75 23.27 -10.75
C ASP A 177 -14.66 22.61 -9.71
N ALA A 178 -14.66 21.27 -9.62
CA ALA A 178 -15.35 20.55 -8.55
C ALA A 178 -14.73 20.83 -7.16
N ILE A 179 -13.41 20.98 -7.08
CA ILE A 179 -12.71 21.34 -5.84
C ILE A 179 -13.02 22.79 -5.44
N ARG A 180 -13.03 23.73 -6.40
CA ARG A 180 -13.41 25.14 -6.13
C ARG A 180 -14.85 25.28 -5.66
N ALA A 181 -15.78 24.51 -6.23
CA ALA A 181 -17.18 24.50 -5.81
C ALA A 181 -17.38 23.89 -4.40
N ALA A 182 -16.59 22.88 -4.04
CA ALA A 182 -16.59 22.32 -2.69
C ALA A 182 -16.00 23.30 -1.66
N ALA A 183 -14.92 24.01 -2.02
CA ALA A 183 -14.28 24.99 -1.15
C ALA A 183 -15.18 26.21 -0.86
N SER A 184 -15.93 26.71 -1.86
CA SER A 184 -16.89 27.80 -1.65
C SER A 184 -18.06 27.38 -0.75
N THR A 185 -18.51 26.12 -0.88
CA THR A 185 -19.58 25.56 -0.03
C THR A 185 -19.15 25.39 1.43
N ILE A 186 -17.86 25.11 1.68
CA ILE A 186 -17.31 25.01 3.04
C ILE A 186 -17.19 26.42 3.66
N HIS A 187 -16.77 27.42 2.89
CA HIS A 187 -16.64 28.79 3.38
C HIS A 187 -18.00 29.44 3.72
N SER A 188 -19.09 29.08 3.02
CA SER A 188 -20.44 29.50 3.39
C SER A 188 -21.02 28.77 4.61
N ARG A 189 -20.38 27.69 5.09
CA ARG A 189 -20.82 26.88 6.24
C ARG A 189 -20.06 27.19 7.53
N GLU A 190 -18.87 27.80 7.43
CA GLU A 190 -18.08 28.23 8.59
C GLU A 190 -18.51 29.61 9.13
N THR A 191 -19.07 30.49 8.30
CA THR A 191 -19.55 31.81 8.73
C THR A 191 -20.82 31.78 9.59
N SER A 192 -21.50 30.63 9.69
CA SER A 192 -22.72 30.47 10.49
C SER A 192 -22.50 29.79 11.86
N LYS A 193 -21.25 29.55 12.30
CA LYS A 193 -20.98 28.82 13.56
C LYS A 193 -20.10 29.54 14.58
N THR A 194 -19.70 30.79 14.34
CA THR A 194 -18.96 31.60 15.31
C THR A 194 -19.86 32.53 16.11
N GLU A 195 -20.75 31.97 16.93
CA GLU A 195 -21.23 32.65 18.16
C GLU A 195 -21.41 31.59 19.25
N GLY A 196 -20.45 31.49 20.18
CA GLY A 196 -20.61 30.65 21.36
C GLY A 196 -19.32 30.16 22.02
N GLY A 197 -18.68 31.03 22.81
CA GLY A 197 -18.10 30.65 24.11
C GLY A 197 -16.77 29.91 24.13
N ILE A 198 -15.69 30.66 24.39
CA ILE A 198 -14.44 30.17 24.96
C ILE A 198 -14.72 29.62 26.37
N GLN A 199 -14.28 28.39 26.67
CA GLN A 199 -13.83 28.05 28.03
C GLN A 199 -12.87 26.85 28.07
N LYS A 200 -11.71 27.13 28.62
CA LYS A 200 -10.61 26.25 29.02
C LYS A 200 -11.03 25.51 30.29
N LEU A 201 -10.96 24.18 30.35
CA LEU A 201 -10.99 23.49 31.65
C LEU A 201 -10.25 22.14 31.65
N VAL A 202 -9.16 22.14 32.40
CA VAL A 202 -8.45 20.98 32.97
C VAL A 202 -9.38 20.27 33.95
N LYS A 203 -9.45 18.93 33.92
CA LYS A 203 -9.53 18.09 35.15
C LYS A 203 -9.40 16.59 34.85
N SER A 204 -8.42 16.00 35.52
CA SER A 204 -8.30 14.60 35.87
C SER A 204 -9.33 14.22 36.94
N GLN A 205 -10.10 13.15 36.76
CA GLN A 205 -10.54 12.28 37.85
C GLN A 205 -11.22 11.01 37.29
N LEU A 206 -10.71 9.84 37.69
CA LEU A 206 -11.44 8.57 37.67
C LEU A 206 -12.47 8.53 38.81
N PRO A 207 -13.55 7.74 38.64
CA PRO A 207 -13.98 6.89 39.74
C PRO A 207 -14.17 5.41 39.37
N GLN A 208 -13.97 4.63 40.43
CA GLN A 208 -14.14 3.19 40.76
C GLN A 208 -15.41 2.51 40.17
N PRO A 209 -15.55 1.18 40.23
CA PRO A 209 -15.70 0.42 41.48
C PRO A 209 -14.46 -0.38 41.95
#